data_AF-A0A6N4SSF5-F1
#
_entry.id   AF-A0A6N4SSF5-F1
#
_cell.length_a   1.000
_cell.length_b   1.000
_cell.length_c   1.000
_cell.angle_alpha   90.00
_cell.angle_beta   90.00
_cell.angle_gamma   90.00
#
_symmetry.space_group_name_H-M   'P 1'
#
loop_
_entity.id
_entity.type
_entity.pdbx_description
1 polymer ?
#
loop_
_entity_poly.entity_id
_entity_poly.type
_entity_poly.pdbx_seq_one_letter_code
_entity_poly.pdbx_strand_id
1 'polypeptide(L)'
;MRKPINLLYMTAAESIYALYPYIQHAQLLAHNEKIKQDNVIFTYTVSLSYDEISLRVLHVDSDNTKHIHIQVLFEINQGKIYVKDLYHNSGAAFELLTSIKSNPSLHQASFAQNSVPASWLSRDILNSLAIADRIAQKAINQYAGDDYRPGYYSQIECSGTQLILSQINHMNSRSLSHKENYSLRNLTFTIPLNGKADSEMLYNTDRIGIMNINFSDHSSANNRSAGDAVKNQIAEEIRLYQNDVE
;
A
#
# COMPACT_ATOMS: atom_id res chain seq x y z
N MET A 1 12.55 2.82 -23.29
CA MET A 1 11.30 2.41 -22.59
C MET A 1 11.69 1.57 -21.40
N ARG A 2 11.38 2.02 -20.17
CA ARG A 2 11.49 1.18 -18.97
C ARG A 2 10.53 0.01 -19.17
N LYS A 3 11.01 -1.23 -19.18
CA LYS A 3 10.11 -2.39 -19.09
C LYS A 3 9.77 -2.54 -17.61
N PRO A 4 8.53 -2.27 -17.18
CA PRO A 4 8.16 -2.53 -15.80
C PRO A 4 8.38 -4.02 -15.54
N ILE A 5 8.94 -4.31 -14.37
CA ILE A 5 8.87 -5.66 -13.81
C ILE A 5 7.38 -6.05 -13.77
N ASN A 6 7.04 -7.32 -13.91
CA ASN A 6 5.68 -7.87 -13.81
C ASN A 6 5.06 -7.71 -12.40
N LEU A 7 5.22 -6.55 -11.76
CA LEU A 7 4.49 -6.11 -10.57
C LEU A 7 3.00 -5.89 -10.88
N LEU A 8 2.62 -5.91 -12.16
CA LEU A 8 1.26 -5.68 -12.67
C LEU A 8 0.21 -6.69 -12.15
N TYR A 9 0.59 -7.82 -11.55
CA TYR A 9 -0.35 -8.87 -11.13
C TYR A 9 -0.02 -9.52 -9.78
N MET A 10 0.79 -8.88 -8.93
CA MET A 10 1.01 -9.41 -7.59
C MET A 10 -0.23 -9.23 -6.72
N THR A 11 -0.58 -10.26 -5.97
CA THR A 11 -1.59 -10.16 -4.91
C THR A 11 -1.11 -9.23 -3.80
N ALA A 12 -2.04 -8.70 -3.01
CA ALA A 12 -1.70 -7.89 -1.86
C ALA A 12 -0.79 -8.66 -0.87
N ALA A 13 -1.06 -9.95 -0.68
CA ALA A 13 -0.26 -10.82 0.19
C ALA A 13 1.19 -11.00 -0.30
N GLU A 14 1.38 -11.32 -1.58
CA GLU A 14 2.73 -11.43 -2.18
C GLU A 14 3.49 -10.11 -2.07
N SER A 15 2.80 -8.99 -2.26
CA SER A 15 3.40 -7.67 -2.16
C SER A 15 3.85 -7.35 -0.73
N ILE A 16 3.03 -7.70 0.27
CA ILE A 16 3.38 -7.54 1.70
C ILE A 16 4.56 -8.43 2.06
N TYR A 17 4.61 -9.66 1.57
CA TYR A 17 5.74 -10.54 1.81
C TYR A 17 7.05 -9.98 1.21
N ALA A 18 6.99 -9.40 0.01
CA ALA A 18 8.14 -8.72 -0.59
C ALA A 18 8.60 -7.49 0.22
N LEU A 19 7.66 -6.81 0.90
CA LEU A 19 7.97 -5.71 1.80
C LEU A 19 8.53 -6.13 3.16
N TYR A 20 8.45 -7.42 3.53
CA TYR A 20 8.77 -7.87 4.88
C TYR A 20 10.20 -7.52 5.36
N PRO A 21 11.27 -7.67 4.55
CA PRO A 21 12.61 -7.27 4.97
C PRO A 21 12.71 -5.76 5.28
N TYR A 22 11.99 -4.93 4.52
CA TYR A 22 11.94 -3.47 4.72
C TYR A 22 11.16 -3.12 5.98
N ILE A 23 10.05 -3.83 6.25
CA ILE A 23 9.27 -3.67 7.48
C ILE A 23 10.14 -3.99 8.69
N GLN A 24 10.84 -5.12 8.68
CA GLN A 24 11.76 -5.51 9.76
C GLN A 24 12.87 -4.47 9.95
N HIS A 25 13.43 -3.96 8.86
CA HIS A 25 14.46 -2.93 8.94
C HIS A 25 13.93 -1.62 9.50
N ALA A 26 12.73 -1.17 9.10
CA ALA A 26 12.10 0.04 9.61
C ALA A 26 11.78 -0.06 11.10
N GLN A 27 11.29 -1.22 11.54
CA GLN A 27 11.06 -1.53 12.95
C GLN A 27 12.35 -1.43 13.76
N LEU A 28 13.44 -2.03 13.27
CA LEU A 28 14.74 -1.98 13.93
C LEU A 28 15.29 -0.54 14.00
N LEU A 29 15.17 0.24 12.93
CA LEU A 29 15.58 1.64 12.93
C LEU A 29 14.77 2.48 13.93
N ALA A 30 13.44 2.35 13.93
CA ALA A 30 12.59 3.05 14.89
C ALA A 30 12.90 2.66 16.35
N HIS A 31 13.19 1.38 16.60
CA HIS A 31 13.59 0.90 17.91
C HIS A 31 14.94 1.47 18.36
N ASN A 32 15.94 1.48 17.48
CA ASN A 32 17.26 2.02 17.78
C ASN A 32 17.21 3.53 18.04
N GLU A 33 16.41 4.28 17.28
CA GLU A 33 16.24 5.72 17.50
C GLU A 33 15.52 6.00 18.82
N LYS A 34 14.55 5.16 19.21
CA LYS A 34 13.92 5.23 20.52
C LYS A 34 14.92 5.05 21.66
N ILE A 35 15.82 4.05 21.57
CA ILE A 35 16.87 3.83 22.60
C ILE A 35 17.79 5.05 22.75
N LYS A 36 18.10 5.75 21.65
CA LYS A 36 18.95 6.94 21.67
C LYS A 36 18.23 8.16 22.27
N GLN A 37 16.90 8.21 22.14
CA GLN A 37 16.07 9.35 22.52
C GLN A 37 14.82 8.84 23.26
N ASP A 38 15.00 8.36 24.49
CA ASP A 38 13.97 7.64 25.27
C ASP A 38 12.64 8.40 25.47
N ASN A 39 12.67 9.73 25.39
CA ASN A 39 11.49 10.60 25.54
C ASN A 39 10.74 10.85 24.23
N VAL A 40 11.20 10.26 23.13
CA VAL A 40 10.67 10.53 21.78
C VAL A 40 9.94 9.29 21.26
N ILE A 41 8.74 9.51 20.72
CA ILE A 41 7.96 8.44 20.08
C ILE A 41 8.36 8.35 18.62
N PHE A 42 8.88 7.20 18.21
CA PHE A 42 9.14 6.87 16.83
C PHE A 42 8.12 5.86 16.30
N THR A 43 7.60 6.15 15.12
CA THR A 43 6.78 5.23 14.33
C THR A 43 7.46 4.97 12.99
N TYR A 44 6.96 3.99 12.24
CA TYR A 44 7.49 3.69 10.92
C TYR A 44 6.37 3.46 9.91
N THR A 45 6.72 3.70 8.65
CA THR A 45 5.90 3.41 7.49
C THR A 45 6.79 2.85 6.40
N VAL A 46 6.37 1.74 5.78
CA VAL A 46 6.99 1.17 4.60
C VAL A 46 5.96 1.15 3.48
N SER A 47 6.33 1.62 2.30
CA SER A 47 5.43 1.67 1.15
C SER A 47 6.09 1.10 -0.09
N LEU A 48 5.30 0.40 -0.90
CA LEU A 48 5.62 -0.05 -2.25
C LEU A 48 4.74 0.73 -3.23
N SER A 49 5.36 1.35 -4.23
CA SER A 49 4.67 2.06 -5.32
C SER A 49 5.39 1.77 -6.62
N TYR A 50 4.73 1.15 -7.60
CA TYR A 50 5.24 0.83 -8.96
C TYR A 50 6.72 0.40 -9.07
N ASP A 51 7.66 1.33 -9.09
CA ASP A 51 9.10 1.11 -9.23
C ASP A 51 9.91 1.54 -7.99
N GLU A 52 9.27 1.79 -6.85
CA GLU A 52 9.89 2.32 -5.64
C GLU A 52 9.41 1.64 -4.36
N ILE A 53 10.34 1.51 -3.40
CA ILE A 53 10.04 1.19 -2.00
C ILE A 53 10.51 2.36 -1.15
N SER A 54 9.64 2.89 -0.30
CA SER A 54 9.98 3.96 0.63
C SER A 54 9.83 3.48 2.07
N LEU A 55 10.93 3.52 2.82
CA LEU A 55 10.98 3.32 4.26
C LEU A 55 11.06 4.69 4.94
N ARG A 56 10.18 4.95 5.90
CA ARG A 56 10.18 6.17 6.71
C ARG A 56 10.13 5.82 8.18
N VAL A 57 11.01 6.43 8.97
CA VAL A 57 10.89 6.51 10.43
C VAL A 57 10.45 7.93 10.76
N LEU A 58 9.35 8.02 11.50
CA LEU A 58 8.69 9.27 11.81
C LEU A 58 8.81 9.56 13.30
N HIS A 59 9.25 10.77 13.62
CA HIS A 59 9.11 11.38 14.93
C HIS A 59 7.66 11.81 15.14
N VAL A 60 7.07 11.50 16.30
CA VAL A 60 5.71 11.92 16.67
C VAL A 60 5.78 12.91 17.82
N ASP A 61 5.31 14.13 17.57
CA ASP A 61 5.20 15.20 18.55
C ASP A 61 4.03 14.99 19.53
N SER A 62 3.99 15.78 20.59
CA SER A 62 2.95 15.71 21.63
C SER A 62 1.54 15.99 21.11
N ASP A 63 1.43 16.71 19.99
CA ASP A 63 0.17 17.00 19.30
C ASP A 63 -0.22 15.93 18.25
N ASN A 64 0.52 14.81 18.21
CA ASN A 64 0.45 13.75 17.21
C ASN A 64 0.88 14.15 15.79
N THR A 65 1.52 15.32 15.61
CA THR A 65 2.13 15.68 14.32
C THR A 65 3.32 14.75 14.04
N LYS A 66 3.43 14.28 12.79
CA LYS A 66 4.47 13.34 12.36
C LYS A 66 5.50 14.02 11.47
N HIS A 67 6.77 13.94 11.87
CA HIS A 67 7.90 14.49 11.12
C HIS A 67 8.82 13.38 10.64
N ILE A 68 9.31 13.49 9.40
CA ILE A 68 10.28 12.53 8.86
C ILE A 68 11.60 12.69 9.62
N HIS A 69 12.03 11.63 10.30
CA HIS A 69 13.33 11.55 10.97
C HIS A 69 14.35 10.82 10.10
N ILE A 70 13.93 9.69 9.51
CA ILE A 70 14.71 8.92 8.54
C ILE A 70 13.82 8.64 7.33
N GLN A 71 14.35 8.79 6.13
CA GLN A 71 13.74 8.27 4.91
C GLN A 71 14.78 7.57 4.06
N VAL A 72 14.44 6.38 3.58
CA VAL A 72 15.23 5.65 2.59
C VAL A 72 14.32 5.32 1.43
N LEU A 73 14.73 5.76 0.24
CA LEU A 73 14.05 5.45 -1.01
C LEU A 73 14.86 4.42 -1.77
N PHE A 74 14.20 3.35 -2.19
CA PHE A 74 14.77 2.31 -3.04
C PHE A 74 14.10 2.34 -4.41
N GLU A 75 14.87 2.15 -5.46
CA GLU A 75 14.38 1.98 -6.84
C GLU A 75 14.44 0.49 -7.20
N ILE A 76 13.35 -0.01 -7.79
CA ILE A 76 13.21 -1.36 -8.33
C ILE A 76 13.42 -1.29 -9.84
N ASN A 77 14.53 -1.85 -10.31
CA ASN A 77 14.87 -1.84 -11.73
C ASN A 77 15.38 -3.21 -12.18
N GLN A 78 14.72 -3.80 -13.18
CA GLN A 78 15.07 -5.10 -13.78
C GLN A 78 15.27 -6.24 -12.76
N GLY A 79 14.39 -6.32 -11.76
CA GLY A 79 14.44 -7.35 -10.71
C GLY A 79 15.56 -7.14 -9.70
N LYS A 80 16.12 -5.93 -9.61
CA LYS A 80 17.11 -5.54 -8.61
C LYS A 80 16.64 -4.30 -7.86
N ILE A 81 17.05 -4.20 -6.60
CA ILE A 81 16.64 -3.10 -5.72
C ILE A 81 17.88 -2.32 -5.29
N TYR A 82 17.86 -1.01 -5.51
CA TYR A 82 18.98 -0.11 -5.25
C TYR A 82 18.55 1.03 -4.36
N VAL A 83 19.43 1.51 -3.48
CA VAL A 83 19.17 2.75 -2.74
C VAL A 83 19.22 3.91 -3.73
N LYS A 84 18.11 4.64 -3.85
CA LYS A 84 17.96 5.83 -4.70
C LYS A 84 18.26 7.11 -3.92
N ASP A 85 17.74 7.21 -2.71
CA ASP A 85 17.90 8.40 -1.87
C ASP A 85 17.87 8.04 -0.38
N LEU A 86 18.50 8.87 0.44
CA LEU A 86 18.56 8.71 1.89
C LEU A 86 18.59 10.06 2.59
N TYR A 87 17.66 10.24 3.51
CA TYR A 87 17.56 11.37 4.40
C TYR A 87 17.65 10.91 5.86
N HIS A 88 18.41 11.67 6.66
CA HIS A 88 18.54 11.45 8.11
C HIS A 88 18.70 12.80 8.82
N ASN A 89 17.78 13.12 9.74
CA ASN A 89 17.72 14.44 10.39
C ASN A 89 18.97 14.78 11.22
N SER A 90 19.58 13.80 11.90
CA SER A 90 20.79 14.02 12.73
C SER A 90 22.15 13.88 12.03
N GLY A 91 22.20 13.76 10.69
CA GLY A 91 23.46 13.69 9.94
C GLY A 91 24.17 12.33 9.93
N ALA A 92 23.61 11.28 10.54
CA ALA A 92 24.15 9.90 10.53
C ALA A 92 23.91 9.14 9.19
N ALA A 93 23.71 9.88 8.09
CA ALA A 93 23.32 9.34 6.79
C ALA A 93 24.33 8.32 6.24
N PHE A 94 25.63 8.53 6.48
CA PHE A 94 26.70 7.67 5.96
C PHE A 94 26.72 6.28 6.62
N GLU A 95 26.58 6.21 7.94
CA GLU A 95 26.54 4.94 8.68
C GLU A 95 25.29 4.14 8.30
N LEU A 96 24.14 4.82 8.18
CA LEU A 96 22.89 4.21 7.73
C LEU A 96 23.02 3.66 6.31
N LEU A 97 23.61 4.43 5.39
CA LEU A 97 23.84 3.97 4.01
C LEU A 97 24.73 2.72 3.96
N THR A 98 25.76 2.67 4.81
CA THR A 98 26.66 1.52 4.91
C THR A 98 25.93 0.29 5.43
N SER A 99 25.13 0.45 6.50
CA SER A 99 24.25 -0.57 7.05
C SER A 99 23.31 -1.15 5.99
N ILE A 100 22.60 -0.30 5.24
CA ILE A 100 21.65 -0.72 4.21
C ILE A 100 22.36 -1.49 3.10
N LYS A 101 23.45 -0.94 2.54
CA LYS A 101 24.22 -1.60 1.48
C LYS A 101 24.78 -2.97 1.89
N SER A 102 25.09 -3.12 3.17
CA SER A 102 25.61 -4.38 3.71
C SER A 102 24.52 -5.43 3.96
N ASN A 103 23.24 -5.07 3.91
CA ASN A 103 22.12 -5.97 4.16
C ASN A 103 21.58 -6.57 2.86
N PRO A 104 21.91 -7.83 2.51
CA PRO A 104 21.54 -8.41 1.21
C PRO A 104 20.03 -8.55 1.02
N SER A 105 19.26 -8.69 2.11
CA SER A 105 17.81 -8.87 2.04
C SER A 105 17.06 -7.62 1.54
N LEU A 106 17.69 -6.43 1.60
CA LEU A 106 17.15 -5.17 1.06
C LEU A 106 17.51 -4.95 -0.41
N HIS A 107 18.32 -5.82 -1.00
CA HIS A 107 18.80 -5.69 -2.38
C HIS A 107 18.37 -6.85 -3.29
N GLN A 108 17.83 -7.90 -2.70
CA GLN A 108 17.28 -9.05 -3.41
C GLN A 108 15.76 -8.96 -3.48
N ALA A 109 15.26 -8.73 -4.68
CA ALA A 109 13.86 -8.83 -5.01
C ALA A 109 13.45 -10.31 -5.13
N SER A 110 13.10 -10.97 -4.02
CA SER A 110 12.36 -12.23 -4.12
C SER A 110 10.86 -11.96 -4.15
N PHE A 111 10.38 -11.48 -5.29
CA PHE A 111 8.94 -11.38 -5.58
C PHE A 111 8.32 -12.75 -5.96
N ALA A 112 9.07 -13.84 -5.79
CA ALA A 112 8.60 -15.20 -6.06
C ALA A 112 7.72 -15.73 -4.91
N GLN A 113 6.69 -16.49 -5.28
CA GLN A 113 5.58 -17.04 -4.46
C GLN A 113 5.94 -17.79 -3.16
N ASN A 114 7.23 -18.04 -2.87
CA ASN A 114 7.68 -18.83 -1.72
C ASN A 114 8.29 -17.98 -0.60
N SER A 115 7.74 -16.80 -0.38
CA SER A 115 8.11 -15.96 0.76
C SER A 115 7.53 -16.51 2.06
N VAL A 116 8.36 -16.57 3.10
CA VAL A 116 7.96 -17.06 4.43
C VAL A 116 6.83 -16.17 4.97
N PRO A 117 5.70 -16.74 5.42
CA PRO A 117 4.61 -15.97 5.96
C PRO A 117 5.09 -15.13 7.15
N ALA A 118 4.88 -13.81 7.10
CA ALA A 118 5.12 -12.98 8.26
C ALA A 118 4.19 -13.44 9.39
N SER A 119 4.74 -13.74 10.57
CA SER A 119 4.01 -14.32 11.69
C SER A 119 2.84 -13.47 12.20
N TRP A 120 2.79 -12.19 11.81
CA TRP A 120 1.72 -11.25 12.16
C TRP A 120 0.54 -11.25 11.17
N LEU A 121 0.65 -11.93 10.02
CA LEU A 121 -0.45 -12.07 9.07
C LEU A 121 -1.44 -13.12 9.56
N SER A 122 -2.37 -12.71 10.42
CA SER A 122 -3.46 -13.56 10.88
C SER A 122 -4.35 -14.02 9.72
N ARG A 123 -5.15 -15.06 9.97
CA ARG A 123 -6.14 -15.55 8.99
C ARG A 123 -7.10 -14.44 8.54
N ASP A 124 -7.52 -13.56 9.47
CA ASP A 124 -8.44 -12.46 9.16
C ASP A 124 -7.79 -11.41 8.27
N ILE A 125 -6.50 -11.11 8.48
CA ILE A 125 -5.74 -10.22 7.60
C ILE A 125 -5.62 -10.86 6.22
N LEU A 126 -5.20 -12.12 6.13
CA LEU A 126 -5.08 -12.83 4.84
C LEU A 126 -6.41 -12.89 4.08
N ASN A 127 -7.53 -13.11 4.78
CA ASN A 127 -8.85 -13.10 4.15
C ASN A 127 -9.21 -11.70 3.65
N SER A 128 -8.92 -10.66 4.44
CA SER A 128 -9.12 -9.26 4.04
C SER A 128 -8.31 -8.89 2.79
N LEU A 129 -7.04 -9.33 2.72
CA LEU A 129 -6.18 -9.15 1.54
C LEU A 129 -6.78 -9.84 0.30
N ALA A 130 -7.26 -11.07 0.45
CA ALA A 130 -7.89 -11.81 -0.66
C ALA A 130 -9.20 -11.16 -1.15
N ILE A 131 -10.02 -10.61 -0.24
CA ILE A 131 -11.23 -9.84 -0.59
C ILE A 131 -10.82 -8.56 -1.34
N ALA A 132 -9.82 -7.84 -0.83
CA ALA A 132 -9.30 -6.64 -1.48
C ALA A 132 -8.80 -6.93 -2.89
N ASP A 133 -8.09 -8.05 -3.11
CA ASP A 133 -7.61 -8.47 -4.43
C ASP A 133 -8.76 -8.69 -5.41
N ARG A 134 -9.85 -9.35 -4.99
CA ARG A 134 -11.03 -9.59 -5.85
C ARG A 134 -11.72 -8.29 -6.27
N ILE A 135 -11.91 -7.36 -5.32
CA ILE A 135 -12.50 -6.06 -5.60
C ILE A 135 -11.59 -5.23 -6.51
N ALA A 136 -10.28 -5.18 -6.22
CA ALA A 136 -9.29 -4.47 -7.02
C ALA A 136 -9.21 -5.04 -8.45
N GLN A 137 -9.22 -6.36 -8.61
CA GLN A 137 -9.23 -7.04 -9.90
C GLN A 137 -10.48 -6.69 -10.70
N LYS A 138 -11.65 -6.64 -10.06
CA LYS A 138 -12.89 -6.20 -10.71
C LYS A 138 -12.73 -4.78 -11.26
N ALA A 139 -12.22 -3.86 -10.44
CA ALA A 139 -12.06 -2.46 -10.78
C ALA A 139 -11.10 -2.23 -11.96
N ILE A 140 -10.00 -2.97 -12.04
CA ILE A 140 -9.05 -2.91 -13.17
C ILE A 140 -9.69 -3.37 -14.47
N ASN A 141 -10.55 -4.39 -14.40
CA ASN A 141 -11.25 -4.89 -15.58
C ASN A 141 -12.38 -3.95 -16.05
N GLN A 142 -12.64 -2.86 -15.33
CA GLN A 142 -13.59 -1.82 -15.76
C GLN A 142 -12.84 -0.66 -16.43
N TYR A 143 -12.37 -0.88 -17.66
CA TYR A 143 -11.79 0.14 -18.52
C TYR A 143 -12.72 0.41 -19.71
N ALA A 144 -13.27 1.62 -19.80
CA ALA A 144 -13.87 2.11 -21.02
C ALA A 144 -12.92 3.19 -21.57
N GLY A 145 -12.17 2.86 -22.63
CA GLY A 145 -11.57 3.88 -23.50
C GLY A 145 -10.05 4.11 -23.46
N ASP A 146 -9.24 3.47 -22.60
CA ASP A 146 -7.77 3.58 -22.68
C ASP A 146 -7.01 2.39 -22.02
N ASP A 147 -5.77 2.15 -22.48
CA ASP A 147 -4.91 1.01 -22.14
C ASP A 147 -4.07 1.16 -20.85
N TYR A 148 -4.32 2.19 -20.03
CA TYR A 148 -3.58 2.39 -18.78
C TYR A 148 -4.04 1.41 -17.70
N ARG A 149 -3.15 0.47 -17.31
CA ARG A 149 -3.42 -0.63 -16.36
C ARG A 149 -2.50 -0.52 -15.14
N PRO A 150 -2.84 0.25 -14.11
CA PRO A 150 -1.97 0.45 -12.95
C PRO A 150 -1.98 -0.76 -11.98
N GLY A 151 -1.70 -1.98 -12.47
CA GLY A 151 -1.65 -3.20 -11.63
C GLY A 151 -2.83 -3.38 -10.67
N TYR A 152 -2.70 -4.23 -9.65
CA TYR A 152 -3.72 -4.39 -8.61
C TYR A 152 -3.83 -3.16 -7.71
N TYR A 153 -2.68 -2.61 -7.33
CA TYR A 153 -2.56 -1.47 -6.44
C TYR A 153 -1.53 -0.49 -6.99
N SER A 154 -1.85 0.81 -6.91
CA SER A 154 -0.90 1.88 -7.17
C SER A 154 0.07 2.08 -6.01
N GLN A 155 -0.36 1.73 -4.79
CA GLN A 155 0.46 1.81 -3.59
C GLN A 155 -0.01 0.79 -2.55
N ILE A 156 0.94 0.15 -1.87
CA ILE A 156 0.71 -0.64 -0.67
C ILE A 156 1.57 -0.03 0.43
N GLU A 157 0.95 0.31 1.55
CA GLU A 157 1.62 0.88 2.71
C GLU A 157 1.39 0.00 3.94
N CYS A 158 2.46 -0.26 4.69
CA CYS A 158 2.44 -0.94 5.97
C CYS A 158 3.01 0.00 7.03
N SER A 159 2.20 0.33 8.02
CA SER A 159 2.66 0.99 9.25
C SER A 159 2.72 -0.03 10.39
N GLY A 160 3.12 0.43 11.58
CA GLY A 160 3.04 -0.40 12.79
C GLY A 160 1.63 -0.78 13.23
N THR A 161 0.59 -0.15 12.69
CA THR A 161 -0.79 -0.34 13.15
C THR A 161 -1.74 -0.85 12.06
N GLN A 162 -1.43 -0.63 10.79
CA GLN A 162 -2.35 -0.94 9.70
C GLN A 162 -1.63 -1.18 8.36
N LEU A 163 -2.35 -1.83 7.46
CA LEU A 163 -2.08 -1.92 6.04
C LEU A 163 -3.04 -1.00 5.29
N ILE A 164 -2.52 -0.28 4.31
CA ILE A 164 -3.32 0.51 3.37
C ILE A 164 -3.00 0.02 1.97
N LEU A 165 -4.03 -0.43 1.25
CA LEU A 165 -3.93 -0.81 -0.15
C LEU A 165 -4.69 0.23 -0.98
N SER A 166 -4.01 0.94 -1.85
CA SER A 166 -4.61 1.99 -2.67
C SER A 166 -4.53 1.63 -4.14
N GLN A 167 -5.67 1.76 -4.81
CA GLN A 167 -5.81 1.73 -6.25
C GLN A 167 -6.35 3.08 -6.71
N ILE A 168 -5.43 3.93 -7.17
CA ILE A 168 -5.74 5.24 -7.74
C ILE A 168 -5.78 5.08 -9.25
N ASN A 169 -6.97 5.25 -9.82
CA ASN A 169 -7.22 5.19 -11.25
C ASN A 169 -7.67 6.57 -11.74
N HIS A 170 -6.70 7.45 -11.94
CA HIS A 170 -6.90 8.77 -12.55
C HIS A 170 -6.40 8.72 -13.99
N MET A 171 -7.31 8.71 -14.95
CA MET A 171 -6.98 8.85 -16.36
C MET A 171 -7.53 10.19 -16.87
N ASN A 172 -6.62 11.07 -17.26
CA ASN A 172 -6.97 12.31 -17.92
C ASN A 172 -7.01 12.11 -19.43
N SER A 173 -8.18 12.35 -20.02
CA SER A 173 -8.31 12.51 -21.46
C SER A 173 -7.41 13.68 -21.90
N ARG A 174 -6.51 13.44 -22.85
CA ARG A 174 -5.46 14.40 -23.25
C ARG A 174 -6.00 15.66 -23.98
N SER A 175 -7.31 15.85 -24.08
CA SER A 175 -7.93 16.96 -24.80
C SER A 175 -9.22 17.44 -24.14
N LEU A 176 -9.45 18.76 -24.18
CA LEU A 176 -10.70 19.42 -23.76
C LEU A 176 -11.96 18.87 -24.46
N SER A 177 -11.82 18.17 -25.59
CA SER A 177 -12.91 17.50 -26.32
C SER A 177 -13.34 16.16 -25.72
N HIS A 178 -12.62 15.62 -24.74
CA HIS A 178 -12.86 14.29 -24.16
C HIS A 178 -13.13 14.32 -22.65
N LYS A 179 -13.59 15.47 -22.12
CA LYS A 179 -13.94 15.65 -20.71
C LYS A 179 -14.94 14.60 -20.21
N GLU A 180 -15.77 14.09 -21.10
CA GLU A 180 -16.74 13.03 -20.80
C GLU A 180 -16.15 11.62 -20.74
N ASN A 181 -14.82 11.49 -20.88
CA ASN A 181 -14.11 10.21 -20.80
C ASN A 181 -13.15 10.14 -19.61
N TYR A 182 -13.22 11.09 -18.66
CA TYR A 182 -12.41 11.02 -17.45
C TYR A 182 -12.82 9.84 -16.57
N SER A 183 -11.83 9.01 -16.22
CA SER A 183 -11.90 8.03 -15.14
C SER A 183 -11.19 8.62 -13.92
N LEU A 184 -11.94 8.87 -12.84
CA LEU A 184 -11.44 9.45 -11.60
C LEU A 184 -11.94 8.61 -10.43
N ARG A 185 -11.29 7.47 -10.22
CA ARG A 185 -11.66 6.52 -9.18
C ARG A 185 -10.53 6.33 -8.19
N ASN A 186 -10.85 6.43 -6.90
CA ASN A 186 -9.96 5.97 -5.83
C ASN A 186 -10.65 4.87 -5.06
N LEU A 187 -9.94 3.76 -4.91
CA LEU A 187 -10.33 2.65 -4.07
C LEU A 187 -9.23 2.40 -3.05
N THR A 188 -9.55 2.52 -1.77
CA THR A 188 -8.61 2.35 -0.67
C THR A 188 -9.15 1.33 0.31
N PHE A 189 -8.31 0.37 0.68
CA PHE A 189 -8.59 -0.61 1.71
C PHE A 189 -7.69 -0.34 2.91
N THR A 190 -8.26 -0.29 4.10
CA THR A 190 -7.53 -0.13 5.37
C THR A 190 -7.77 -1.36 6.23
N ILE A 191 -6.70 -2.07 6.56
CA ILE A 191 -6.74 -3.32 7.36
C ILE A 191 -5.89 -3.12 8.62
N PRO A 192 -6.48 -3.14 9.82
CA PRO A 192 -5.74 -2.98 11.07
C PRO A 192 -4.92 -4.25 11.39
N LEU A 193 -3.67 -4.06 11.83
CA LEU A 193 -2.78 -5.15 12.22
C LEU A 193 -3.07 -5.69 13.64
N ASN A 194 -3.72 -4.89 14.48
CA ASN A 194 -4.12 -5.28 15.85
C ASN A 194 -5.47 -6.01 15.90
N GLY A 195 -6.09 -6.30 14.75
CA GLY A 195 -7.37 -7.01 14.65
C GLY A 195 -8.60 -6.20 15.07
N LYS A 196 -8.46 -4.90 15.37
CA LYS A 196 -9.60 -4.02 15.68
C LYS A 196 -9.69 -2.92 14.62
N ALA A 197 -10.81 -2.87 13.91
CA ALA A 197 -11.12 -1.73 13.03
C ALA A 197 -11.16 -0.46 13.88
N ASP A 198 -10.53 0.62 13.41
CA ASP A 198 -10.70 1.94 14.01
C ASP A 198 -12.19 2.28 14.03
N SER A 199 -12.68 2.69 15.20
CA SER A 199 -14.10 2.82 15.50
C SER A 199 -14.79 4.00 14.79
N GLU A 200 -14.03 4.89 14.16
CA GLU A 200 -14.59 6.02 13.41
C GLU A 200 -14.79 5.62 11.94
N MET A 201 -16.01 5.16 11.62
CA MET A 201 -16.44 5.07 10.24
C MET A 201 -16.58 6.47 9.66
N LEU A 202 -15.70 6.84 8.73
CA LEU A 202 -15.86 8.04 7.92
C LEU A 202 -17.11 7.88 7.02
N TYR A 203 -17.77 8.99 6.71
CA TYR A 203 -18.85 9.01 5.72
C TYR A 203 -18.39 8.39 4.39
N ASN A 204 -19.21 7.49 3.81
CA ASN A 204 -18.91 6.71 2.60
C ASN A 204 -17.83 5.60 2.75
N THR A 205 -17.69 5.04 3.95
CA THR A 205 -16.82 3.87 4.18
C THR A 205 -17.67 2.61 4.33
N ASP A 206 -17.43 1.62 3.47
CA ASP A 206 -17.97 0.27 3.60
C ASP A 206 -17.06 -0.58 4.50
N ARG A 207 -17.60 -1.62 5.15
CA ARG A 207 -16.84 -2.50 6.04
C ARG A 207 -17.09 -3.98 5.74
N ILE A 208 -15.99 -4.74 5.66
CA ILE A 208 -16.00 -6.20 5.53
C ILE A 208 -15.06 -6.79 6.57
N GLY A 209 -15.60 -7.47 7.59
CA GLY A 209 -14.81 -7.98 8.71
C GLY A 209 -14.03 -6.89 9.46
N ILE A 210 -12.70 -7.00 9.46
CA ILE A 210 -11.79 -6.00 10.05
C ILE A 210 -11.40 -4.88 9.08
N MET A 211 -11.72 -5.02 7.80
CA MET A 211 -11.30 -4.13 6.73
C MET A 211 -12.32 -3.01 6.48
N ASN A 212 -11.81 -1.79 6.38
CA ASN A 212 -12.56 -0.63 5.92
C ASN A 212 -12.25 -0.37 4.43
N ILE A 213 -13.27 0.00 3.66
CA ILE A 213 -13.19 0.24 2.22
C ILE A 213 -13.71 1.64 1.94
N ASN A 214 -12.88 2.47 1.32
CA ASN A 214 -13.27 3.79 0.84
C ASN A 214 -13.22 3.79 -0.69
N PHE A 215 -14.38 3.95 -1.31
CA PHE A 215 -14.50 4.07 -2.76
C PHE A 215 -15.08 5.43 -3.14
N SER A 216 -14.32 6.19 -3.93
CA SER A 216 -14.77 7.44 -4.53
C SER A 216 -14.74 7.33 -6.04
N ASP A 217 -15.82 7.80 -6.67
CA ASP A 217 -15.94 7.86 -8.13
C ASP A 217 -16.43 9.25 -8.54
N HIS A 218 -15.54 9.99 -9.18
CA HIS A 218 -15.80 11.29 -9.79
C HIS A 218 -15.70 11.21 -11.32
N SER A 219 -15.79 10.00 -11.87
CA SER A 219 -15.74 9.80 -13.31
C SER A 219 -16.92 10.48 -14.00
N SER A 220 -16.68 10.81 -15.27
CA SER A 220 -17.69 11.27 -16.20
C SER A 220 -18.89 10.31 -16.32
N ALA A 221 -20.04 10.81 -16.76
CA ALA A 221 -21.26 10.01 -16.90
C ALA A 221 -21.08 8.75 -17.76
N ASN A 222 -20.27 8.84 -18.83
CA ASN A 222 -19.98 7.71 -19.73
C ASN A 222 -19.17 6.58 -19.05
N ASN A 223 -18.52 6.88 -17.93
CA ASN A 223 -17.70 5.95 -17.15
C ASN A 223 -18.38 5.53 -15.83
N ARG A 224 -19.59 6.02 -15.55
CA ARG A 224 -20.26 5.77 -14.27
C ARG A 224 -20.62 4.31 -14.05
N SER A 225 -20.98 3.60 -15.13
CA SER A 225 -21.27 2.15 -15.08
C SER A 225 -20.07 1.33 -14.57
N ALA A 226 -18.85 1.78 -14.85
CA ALA A 226 -17.64 1.17 -14.32
C ALA A 226 -17.53 1.35 -12.80
N GLY A 227 -17.89 2.53 -12.26
CA GLY A 227 -17.96 2.77 -10.83
C GLY A 227 -19.07 1.98 -10.14
N ASP A 228 -20.26 1.91 -10.76
CA ASP A 228 -21.39 1.12 -10.25
C ASP A 228 -21.05 -0.38 -10.20
N ALA A 229 -20.31 -0.90 -11.18
CA ALA A 229 -19.83 -2.28 -11.18
C ALA A 229 -18.87 -2.57 -10.00
N VAL A 230 -18.05 -1.61 -9.60
CA VAL A 230 -17.17 -1.74 -8.42
C VAL A 230 -17.99 -1.69 -7.13
N LYS A 231 -18.94 -0.76 -7.00
CA LYS A 231 -19.85 -0.70 -5.86
C LYS A 231 -20.65 -1.99 -5.68
N ASN A 232 -21.16 -2.54 -6.77
CA ASN A 232 -21.89 -3.81 -6.74
C ASN A 232 -21.00 -4.97 -6.29
N GLN A 233 -19.72 -4.98 -6.69
CA GLN A 233 -18.77 -5.98 -6.20
C GLN A 233 -18.51 -5.84 -4.70
N ILE A 234 -18.36 -4.60 -4.19
CA ILE A 234 -18.21 -4.35 -2.76
C ILE A 234 -19.44 -4.86 -2.00
N ALA A 235 -20.65 -4.52 -2.46
CA ALA A 235 -21.91 -4.99 -1.86
C ALA A 235 -22.03 -6.52 -1.86
N GLU A 236 -21.61 -7.19 -2.93
CA GLU A 236 -21.62 -8.65 -3.00
C GLU A 236 -20.62 -9.28 -2.02
N GLU A 237 -19.40 -8.75 -1.91
CA GLU A 237 -18.41 -9.24 -0.93
C GLU A 237 -18.87 -9.02 0.52
N ILE A 238 -19.57 -7.91 0.81
CA ILE A 238 -20.23 -7.70 2.12
C ILE A 238 -21.25 -8.81 2.38
N ARG A 239 -22.12 -9.10 1.41
CA ARG A 239 -23.16 -10.12 1.52
C ARG A 239 -22.57 -11.51 1.71
N LEU A 240 -21.53 -11.87 0.94
CA LEU A 240 -20.84 -13.15 1.06
C LEU A 240 -20.20 -13.31 2.43
N TYR A 241 -19.49 -12.28 2.90
CA TYR A 241 -18.86 -12.30 4.21
C TYR A 241 -19.86 -12.47 5.35
N GLN A 242 -21.04 -11.84 5.26
CA GLN A 242 -22.09 -12.00 6.27
C GLN A 242 -22.61 -13.44 6.35
N ASN A 243 -22.81 -14.09 5.20
CA ASN A 243 -23.30 -15.48 5.16
C ASN A 243 -22.26 -16.50 5.66
N ASP A 244 -20.96 -16.19 5.54
CA ASP A 244 -19.87 -17.09 6.00
C ASP A 244 -19.65 -17.03 7.52
N VAL A 245 -20.21 -16.02 8.20
CA VAL A 245 -20.08 -15.79 9.65
C VAL A 245 -21.30 -16.30 10.45
N GLU A 246 -22.42 -16.56 9.77
CA GLU A 246 -23.62 -17.21 10.34
C GLU A 246 -23.49 -18.74 10.43
#